data_AF-A0A963PV08-F1
#
_entry.id   AF-A0A963PV08-F1
#
_cell.length_a   1.000
_cell.length_b   1.000
_cell.length_c   1.000
_cell.angle_alpha   90.00
_cell.angle_beta   90.00
_cell.angle_gamma   90.00
#
_symmetry.space_group_name_H-M   'P 1'
#
loop_
_entity.id
_entity.type
_entity.pdbx_description
1 polymer ?
#
loop_
_entity_poly.entity_id
_entity_poly.type
_entity_poly.pdbx_seq_one_letter_code
_entity_poly.pdbx_strand_id
1 'polypeptide(L)'
;MEFFKFRRDIPFMRYALALNVVSVVTFVLAVFFLFSRGLHLSVEFTGGTVMEVGYSQPADVPKVRSVIAGLGYSDIQVQNFGTAQDVIIRLPAQKGVSSAQQSEVAFAALKAADPGATLRRQEFVGPQVGEELVTDGLKALAMVVVGIMIYLAV
;
A
#
# COMPACT_ATOMS: atom_id res chain seq x y z
N MET A 1 5.83 30.78 41.11
CA MET A 1 7.23 30.71 40.67
C MET A 1 7.25 30.04 39.31
N GLU A 2 7.50 30.79 38.23
CA GLU A 2 7.53 30.25 36.87
C GLU A 2 8.79 29.39 36.68
N PHE A 3 8.60 28.07 36.51
CA PHE A 3 9.66 27.06 36.55
C PHE A 3 10.47 26.94 35.24
N PHE A 4 10.11 27.65 34.18
CA PHE A 4 10.81 27.58 32.88
C PHE A 4 11.09 28.97 32.30
N LYS A 5 12.28 29.51 32.59
CA LYS A 5 12.80 30.73 31.92
C LYS A 5 13.50 30.33 30.62
N PHE A 6 12.75 30.19 29.53
CA PHE A 6 13.32 30.06 28.19
C PHE A 6 14.03 31.39 27.82
N ARG A 7 15.36 31.36 27.67
CA ARG A 7 16.22 32.53 27.36
C ARG A 7 16.62 32.66 25.88
N ARG A 8 15.95 31.95 24.97
CA ARG A 8 16.23 32.00 23.53
C ARG A 8 14.94 32.03 22.73
N ASP A 9 14.55 33.21 22.30
CA ASP A 9 13.47 33.39 21.34
C ASP A 9 13.97 32.97 19.96
N ILE A 10 13.40 31.91 19.39
CA ILE A 10 13.69 31.50 18.01
C ILE A 10 12.87 32.40 17.08
N PRO A 11 13.50 33.19 16.19
CA PRO A 11 12.78 34.13 15.33
C PRO A 11 12.15 33.42 14.12
N PHE A 12 11.14 32.59 14.33
CA PHE A 12 10.44 31.85 13.25
C PHE A 12 9.88 32.77 12.17
N MET A 13 9.37 33.94 12.56
CA MET A 13 8.80 34.92 11.63
C MET A 13 9.81 35.53 10.66
N ARG A 14 11.12 35.52 10.99
CA ARG A 14 12.17 36.02 10.10
C ARG A 14 12.38 35.12 8.88
N TYR A 15 12.13 33.82 9.02
CA TYR A 15 12.28 32.84 7.95
C TYR A 15 10.94 32.38 7.36
N ALA A 16 9.82 32.87 7.90
CA ALA A 16 8.48 32.44 7.50
C ALA A 16 8.24 32.58 5.99
N LEU A 17 8.71 33.66 5.36
CA LEU A 17 8.51 33.86 3.93
C LEU A 17 9.30 32.83 3.09
N ALA A 18 10.56 32.57 3.45
CA ALA A 18 11.38 31.56 2.76
C ALA A 18 10.83 30.14 2.94
N LEU A 19 10.44 29.78 4.18
CA LEU A 19 9.85 28.48 4.50
C LEU A 19 8.47 28.28 3.86
N ASN A 20 7.67 29.34 3.73
CA ASN A 20 6.40 29.29 3.01
C ASN A 20 6.61 29.04 1.52
N VAL A 21 7.57 29.73 0.88
CA VAL A 21 7.90 29.49 -0.54
C VAL A 21 8.34 28.05 -0.75
N VAL A 22 9.24 27.53 0.09
CA VAL A 22 9.69 26.13 -0.01
C VAL A 22 8.51 25.16 0.20
N SER A 23 7.64 25.42 1.17
CA SER A 23 6.44 24.60 1.41
C SER A 23 5.51 24.58 0.21
N VAL A 24 5.21 25.75 -0.37
CA VAL A 24 4.35 25.86 -1.56
C VAL A 24 4.97 25.15 -2.76
N VAL A 25 6.27 25.36 -3.03
CA VAL A 25 6.97 24.68 -4.13
C VAL A 25 6.94 23.17 -3.93
N THR A 26 7.24 22.68 -2.73
CA THR A 26 7.22 21.24 -2.42
C THR A 26 5.83 20.65 -2.57
N PHE A 27 4.79 21.39 -2.15
CA PHE A 27 3.40 20.99 -2.32
C PHE A 27 3.01 20.89 -3.80
N VAL A 28 3.35 21.90 -4.61
CA VAL A 28 3.08 21.87 -6.06
C VAL A 28 3.81 20.71 -6.73
N LEU A 29 5.07 20.45 -6.37
CA LEU A 29 5.82 19.29 -6.86
C LEU A 29 5.16 17.97 -6.46
N ALA A 30 4.68 17.84 -5.21
CA ALA A 30 3.99 16.65 -4.75
C ALA A 30 2.71 16.39 -5.56
N VAL A 31 1.90 17.44 -5.80
CA VAL A 31 0.70 17.36 -6.64
C VAL A 31 1.08 16.97 -8.08
N PHE A 32 2.11 17.60 -8.65
CA PHE A 32 2.59 17.27 -10.00
C PHE A 32 3.04 15.80 -10.12
N PHE A 33 3.80 15.28 -9.15
CA PHE A 33 4.23 13.89 -9.14
C PHE A 33 3.06 12.92 -8.96
N LEU A 34 2.05 13.30 -8.18
CA LEU A 34 0.84 12.49 -7.99
C LEU A 34 0.08 12.30 -9.31
N PHE A 35 -0.08 13.37 -10.11
CA PHE A 35 -0.75 13.26 -11.41
C PHE A 35 0.11 12.59 -12.50
N SER A 36 1.43 12.80 -12.49
CA SER A 36 2.32 12.27 -13.54
C SER A 36 2.73 10.81 -13.33
N ARG A 37 2.92 10.36 -12.08
CA ARG A 37 3.27 8.95 -11.76
C ARG A 37 2.09 8.12 -11.29
N GLY A 38 0.97 8.75 -10.93
CA GLY A 38 -0.18 8.07 -10.36
C GLY A 38 0.08 7.54 -8.95
N LEU A 39 -0.84 6.69 -8.49
CA LEU A 39 -0.77 6.03 -7.19
C LEU A 39 -0.43 4.54 -7.37
N HIS A 40 0.47 4.03 -6.53
CA HIS A 40 0.74 2.59 -6.42
C HIS A 40 -0.39 1.93 -5.62
N LEU A 41 -1.54 1.76 -6.27
CA LEU A 41 -2.71 1.15 -5.66
C LEU A 41 -2.45 -0.33 -5.35
N SER A 42 -2.90 -0.77 -4.18
CA SER A 42 -2.85 -2.18 -3.80
C SER A 42 -3.95 -2.98 -4.51
N VAL A 43 -3.82 -4.31 -4.47
CA VAL A 43 -4.75 -5.27 -5.11
C VAL A 43 -6.19 -5.12 -4.62
N GLU A 44 -6.39 -4.61 -3.39
CA GLU A 44 -7.70 -4.29 -2.84
C GLU A 44 -8.45 -3.21 -3.65
N PHE A 45 -7.73 -2.34 -4.36
CA PHE A 45 -8.30 -1.26 -5.17
C PHE A 45 -8.25 -1.55 -6.68
N THR A 46 -7.24 -2.28 -7.16
CA THR A 46 -7.10 -2.62 -8.59
C THR A 46 -7.79 -3.93 -8.96
N GLY A 47 -8.16 -4.75 -7.97
CA GLY A 47 -8.56 -6.14 -8.15
C GLY A 47 -7.37 -7.07 -8.37
N GLY A 48 -7.58 -8.35 -8.02
CA GLY A 48 -6.58 -9.41 -8.13
C GLY A 48 -6.77 -10.51 -7.09
N THR A 49 -5.70 -11.27 -6.87
CA THR A 49 -5.71 -12.46 -6.01
C THR A 49 -4.79 -12.23 -4.83
N VAL A 50 -5.33 -12.40 -3.63
CA VAL A 50 -4.56 -12.39 -2.38
C VAL A 50 -4.41 -13.83 -1.92
N MET A 51 -3.19 -14.24 -1.61
CA MET A 51 -2.93 -15.56 -1.05
C MET A 51 -2.07 -15.46 0.20
N GLU A 52 -2.34 -16.35 1.13
CA GLU A 52 -1.60 -16.51 2.37
C GLU A 52 -0.91 -17.86 2.35
N VAL A 53 0.41 -17.84 2.50
CA VAL A 53 1.27 -19.02 2.45
C VAL A 53 2.01 -19.13 3.76
N GLY A 54 1.81 -20.25 4.46
CA GLY A 54 2.53 -20.59 5.69
C GLY A 54 3.72 -21.48 5.40
N TYR A 55 4.87 -21.14 5.97
CA TYR A 55 6.13 -21.87 5.86
C TYR A 55 6.47 -22.57 7.19
N SER A 56 7.26 -23.65 7.12
CA SER A 56 7.72 -24.35 8.33
C SER A 56 8.85 -23.63 9.06
N GLN A 57 9.54 -22.72 8.37
CA GLN A 57 10.63 -21.88 8.86
C GLN A 57 10.31 -20.41 8.55
N PRO A 58 10.97 -19.43 9.19
CA PRO A 58 10.80 -18.03 8.85
C PRO A 58 10.98 -17.80 7.35
N ALA A 59 9.97 -17.23 6.72
CA ALA A 59 9.92 -17.09 5.27
C ALA A 59 10.85 -15.98 4.78
N ASP A 60 11.66 -16.27 3.76
CA ASP A 60 12.49 -15.29 3.09
C ASP A 60 11.67 -14.51 2.06
N VAL A 61 11.13 -13.36 2.49
CA VAL A 61 10.31 -12.47 1.65
C VAL A 61 11.02 -12.05 0.36
N PRO A 62 12.30 -11.62 0.37
CA PRO A 62 13.06 -11.37 -0.86
C PRO A 62 13.08 -12.55 -1.84
N LYS A 63 13.31 -13.77 -1.34
CA LYS A 63 13.32 -14.99 -2.17
C LYS A 63 11.94 -15.31 -2.73
N VAL A 64 10.89 -15.20 -1.92
CA VAL A 64 9.50 -15.39 -2.37
C VAL A 64 9.15 -14.38 -3.46
N ARG A 65 9.55 -13.11 -3.28
CA ARG A 65 9.32 -12.06 -4.27
C ARG A 65 10.02 -12.34 -5.60
N SER A 66 11.27 -12.82 -5.58
CA SER A 66 12.00 -13.10 -6.82
C SER A 66 11.42 -14.30 -7.58
N VAL A 67 10.94 -15.33 -6.87
CA VAL A 67 10.24 -16.48 -7.48
C VAL A 67 8.96 -16.04 -8.19
N ILE A 68 8.13 -15.23 -7.52
CA ILE A 68 6.88 -14.74 -8.14
C ILE A 68 7.15 -13.72 -9.25
N ALA A 69 8.16 -12.87 -9.12
CA ALA A 69 8.57 -11.96 -10.19
C ALA A 69 9.04 -12.72 -11.45
N GLY A 70 9.67 -13.89 -11.28
CA GLY A 70 10.05 -14.79 -12.38
C GLY A 70 8.87 -15.34 -13.19
N LEU A 71 7.64 -15.31 -12.64
CA LEU A 71 6.42 -15.72 -13.34
C LEU A 71 5.82 -14.61 -14.22
N GLY A 72 6.47 -13.43 -14.29
CA GLY A 72 6.02 -12.30 -15.12
C GLY A 72 5.00 -11.39 -14.44
N TYR A 73 4.80 -11.50 -13.12
CA TYR A 73 4.02 -10.54 -12.36
C TYR A 73 4.89 -9.29 -12.04
N SER A 74 4.42 -8.11 -12.46
CA SER A 74 4.97 -6.82 -12.06
C SER A 74 4.23 -6.28 -10.82
N ASP A 75 4.91 -5.48 -10.00
CA ASP A 75 4.33 -4.81 -8.81
C ASP A 75 3.69 -5.74 -7.76
N ILE A 76 4.30 -6.90 -7.53
CA ILE A 76 3.86 -7.85 -6.50
C ILE A 76 4.17 -7.29 -5.10
N GLN A 77 3.18 -7.35 -4.21
CA GLN A 77 3.40 -7.09 -2.78
C GLN A 77 3.54 -8.42 -2.03
N VAL A 78 4.72 -8.64 -1.45
CA VAL A 78 5.02 -9.79 -0.59
C VAL A 78 5.42 -9.28 0.79
N GLN A 79 4.70 -9.69 1.83
CA GLN A 79 4.91 -9.23 3.21
C GLN A 79 4.61 -10.36 4.20
N ASN A 80 5.22 -10.34 5.38
CA ASN A 80 4.86 -11.26 6.46
C ASN A 80 3.46 -10.92 7.01
N PHE A 81 2.73 -11.93 7.47
CA PHE A 81 1.36 -11.79 7.98
C PHE A 81 1.21 -12.45 9.34
N GLY A 82 1.13 -11.66 10.41
CA GLY A 82 1.00 -12.18 11.78
C GLY A 82 2.30 -12.76 12.34
N THR A 83 2.86 -13.81 11.72
CA THR A 83 4.13 -14.45 12.14
C THR A 83 5.22 -14.33 11.09
N ALA A 84 6.47 -14.64 11.46
CA ALA A 84 7.60 -14.68 10.52
C ALA A 84 7.48 -15.85 9.50
N GLN A 85 6.62 -16.82 9.77
CA GLN A 85 6.41 -18.01 8.95
C GLN A 85 5.28 -17.82 7.92
N ASP A 86 4.35 -16.92 8.20
CA ASP A 86 3.21 -16.67 7.34
C ASP A 86 3.48 -15.45 6.45
N VAL A 87 3.20 -15.59 5.15
CA VAL A 87 3.44 -14.56 4.15
C VAL A 87 2.17 -14.32 3.36
N ILE A 88 1.78 -13.06 3.25
CA ILE A 88 0.73 -12.61 2.35
C ILE A 88 1.34 -12.14 1.04
N ILE A 89 0.78 -12.64 -0.06
CA ILE A 89 1.20 -12.34 -1.43
C ILE A 89 0.00 -11.78 -2.16
N ARG A 90 0.13 -10.56 -2.67
CA ARG A 90 -0.90 -9.90 -3.48
C ARG A 90 -0.47 -9.91 -4.93
N LEU A 91 -1.24 -10.61 -5.76
CA LEU A 91 -1.05 -10.72 -7.19
C LEU A 91 -2.07 -9.85 -7.92
N PRO A 92 -1.64 -8.99 -8.87
CA PRO A 92 -2.59 -8.26 -9.70
C PRO A 92 -3.37 -9.20 -10.62
N ALA A 93 -4.62 -8.84 -10.93
CA ALA A 93 -5.45 -9.60 -11.86
C ALA A 93 -4.80 -9.65 -13.26
N GLN A 94 -4.64 -10.85 -13.83
CA GLN A 94 -4.25 -11.01 -15.23
C GLN A 94 -5.49 -11.28 -16.08
N LYS A 95 -5.57 -10.62 -17.24
CA LYS A 95 -6.69 -10.80 -18.17
C LYS A 95 -6.69 -12.24 -18.69
N GLY A 96 -7.82 -12.92 -18.57
CA GLY A 96 -8.03 -14.26 -19.14
C GLY A 96 -7.58 -15.44 -18.28
N VAL A 97 -7.08 -15.20 -17.05
CA VAL A 97 -6.71 -16.26 -16.10
C VAL A 97 -7.62 -16.19 -14.88
N SER A 98 -8.15 -17.33 -14.43
CA SER A 98 -8.96 -17.35 -13.21
C SER A 98 -8.07 -17.14 -11.98
N SER A 99 -8.64 -16.58 -10.90
CA SER A 99 -7.91 -16.40 -9.65
C SER A 99 -7.37 -17.71 -9.09
N ALA A 100 -8.12 -18.80 -9.22
CA ALA A 100 -7.71 -20.15 -8.84
C ALA A 100 -6.51 -20.65 -9.67
N GLN A 101 -6.50 -20.39 -10.98
CA GLN A 101 -5.36 -20.75 -11.83
C GLN A 101 -4.11 -19.94 -11.48
N GLN A 102 -4.27 -18.64 -11.24
CA GLN A 102 -3.15 -17.78 -10.83
C GLN A 102 -2.53 -18.24 -9.51
N SER A 103 -3.37 -18.56 -8.52
CA SER A 103 -2.90 -19.01 -7.23
C SER A 103 -2.23 -20.37 -7.30
N GLU A 104 -2.75 -21.28 -8.13
CA GLU A 104 -2.17 -22.61 -8.30
C GLU A 104 -0.80 -22.53 -8.98
N VAL A 105 -0.64 -21.71 -10.02
CA VAL A 105 0.66 -21.49 -10.69
C VAL A 105 1.66 -20.83 -9.74
N ALA A 106 1.24 -19.79 -9.02
CA ALA A 106 2.10 -19.11 -8.06
C ALA A 106 2.49 -20.04 -6.90
N PHE A 107 1.54 -20.79 -6.34
CA PHE A 107 1.80 -21.74 -5.27
C PHE A 107 2.69 -22.91 -5.73
N ALA A 108 2.51 -23.41 -6.94
CA ALA A 108 3.38 -24.45 -7.51
C ALA A 108 4.84 -23.97 -7.61
N ALA A 109 5.05 -22.72 -8.04
CA ALA A 109 6.39 -22.12 -8.08
C ALA A 109 6.99 -21.96 -6.68
N LEU A 110 6.18 -21.53 -5.70
CA LEU A 110 6.63 -21.41 -4.31
C LEU A 110 6.95 -22.76 -3.69
N LYS A 111 6.14 -23.79 -3.96
CA LYS A 111 6.36 -25.15 -3.48
C LYS A 111 7.59 -25.81 -4.12
N ALA A 112 7.92 -25.46 -5.36
CA ALA A 112 9.16 -25.87 -6.00
C ALA A 112 10.39 -25.20 -5.37
N ALA A 113 10.26 -23.96 -4.91
CA ALA A 113 11.33 -23.22 -4.24
C ALA A 113 11.49 -23.59 -2.75
N ASP A 114 10.41 -24.01 -2.10
CA ASP A 114 10.36 -24.49 -0.72
C ASP A 114 9.26 -25.56 -0.53
N PRO A 115 9.63 -26.84 -0.33
CA PRO A 115 8.68 -27.93 -0.12
C PRO A 115 7.80 -27.78 1.13
N GLY A 116 8.20 -26.95 2.09
CA GLY A 116 7.48 -26.70 3.34
C GLY A 116 6.37 -25.64 3.24
N ALA A 117 6.12 -25.09 2.05
CA ALA A 117 5.08 -24.09 1.82
C ALA A 117 3.67 -24.73 1.80
N THR A 118 2.76 -24.14 2.58
CA THR A 118 1.35 -24.54 2.66
C THR A 118 0.44 -23.36 2.36
N LEU A 119 -0.50 -23.54 1.43
CA LEU A 119 -1.50 -22.51 1.14
C LEU A 119 -2.50 -22.50 2.30
N ARG A 120 -2.58 -21.38 3.02
CA ARG A 120 -3.50 -21.18 4.15
C ARG A 120 -4.84 -20.65 3.69
N ARG A 121 -4.81 -19.63 2.83
CA ARG A 121 -5.99 -18.91 2.38
C ARG A 121 -5.77 -18.32 1.01
N GLN A 122 -6.83 -18.27 0.23
CA GLN A 122 -6.90 -17.52 -1.02
C GLN A 122 -8.18 -16.68 -1.02
N GLU A 123 -8.02 -15.41 -1.35
CA GLU A 123 -9.11 -14.46 -1.52
C GLU A 123 -8.99 -13.83 -2.90
N PHE A 124 -10.14 -13.63 -3.55
CA PHE A 124 -10.21 -12.94 -4.83
C PHE A 124 -10.95 -11.63 -4.65
N VAL A 125 -10.30 -10.55 -5.07
CA VAL A 125 -10.91 -9.22 -5.12
C VAL A 125 -11.24 -8.93 -6.57
N GLY A 126 -12.54 -8.87 -6.88
CA GLY A 126 -13.00 -8.51 -8.21
C GLY A 126 -12.65 -7.05 -8.54
N PRO A 127 -12.22 -6.73 -9.78
CA PRO A 127 -11.88 -5.37 -10.17
C PRO A 127 -13.05 -4.38 -10.01
N GLN A 128 -14.29 -4.86 -10.18
CA GLN A 128 -15.50 -4.05 -9.96
C GLN A 128 -15.65 -3.63 -8.48
N VAL A 129 -15.38 -4.55 -7.55
CA VAL A 129 -15.43 -4.25 -6.11
C VAL A 129 -14.31 -3.26 -5.76
N GLY A 130 -13.13 -3.41 -6.35
CA GLY A 130 -12.02 -2.47 -6.17
C GLY A 130 -12.36 -1.05 -6.63
N GLU A 131 -12.97 -0.90 -7.82
CA GLU A 131 -13.39 0.40 -8.36
C GLU A 131 -14.49 1.07 -7.52
N GLU A 132 -15.46 0.28 -7.05
CA GLU A 132 -16.48 0.76 -6.10
C GLU A 132 -15.83 1.24 -4.79
N LEU A 133 -14.89 0.47 -4.23
CA LEU A 133 -14.15 0.84 -3.02
C LEU A 133 -13.35 2.14 -3.19
N VAL A 134 -12.69 2.34 -4.34
CA VAL A 134 -11.98 3.60 -4.63
C VAL A 134 -12.96 4.76 -4.66
N THR A 135 -14.07 4.58 -5.37
CA THR A 135 -15.06 5.64 -5.58
C THR A 135 -15.73 6.04 -4.27
N ASP A 136 -16.15 5.06 -3.47
CA ASP A 136 -16.82 5.32 -2.20
C ASP A 136 -15.85 5.81 -1.13
N GLY A 137 -14.60 5.30 -1.13
CA GLY A 137 -13.53 5.84 -0.29
C GLY A 137 -13.25 7.32 -0.59
N LEU A 138 -13.22 7.70 -1.87
CA LEU A 138 -13.01 9.10 -2.27
C LEU A 138 -14.18 10.00 -1.85
N LYS A 139 -15.43 9.53 -2.01
CA LYS A 139 -16.63 10.25 -1.54
C LYS A 139 -16.60 10.44 -0.02
N ALA A 140 -16.28 9.39 0.73
CA ALA A 140 -16.20 9.44 2.20
C ALA A 140 -15.13 10.43 2.66
N LEU A 141 -13.93 10.40 2.06
CA LEU A 141 -12.86 11.34 2.37
C LEU A 141 -13.30 12.79 2.08
N ALA A 142 -13.93 13.04 0.93
CA ALA A 142 -14.44 14.36 0.58
C ALA A 142 -15.48 14.87 1.59
N MET A 143 -16.39 14.01 2.03
CA MET A 143 -17.40 14.34 3.04
C MET A 143 -16.76 14.73 4.38
N VAL A 144 -15.75 13.97 4.84
CA VAL A 144 -15.01 14.26 6.09
C VAL A 144 -14.29 15.61 6.00
N VAL A 145 -13.60 15.87 4.88
CA VAL A 145 -12.89 17.15 4.66
C VAL A 145 -13.87 18.33 4.72
N VAL A 146 -15.02 18.23 4.04
CA VAL A 146 -16.06 19.26 4.09
C VAL A 146 -16.61 19.43 5.50
N GLY A 147 -16.85 18.33 6.22
CA GLY A 147 -17.33 18.38 7.61
C GLY A 147 -16.37 19.09 8.56
N ILE A 148 -15.07 18.79 8.48
CA ILE A 148 -14.04 19.47 9.28
C ILE A 148 -13.95 20.95 8.93
N MET A 149 -14.01 21.30 7.64
CA MET A 149 -14.01 22.69 7.18
C MET A 149 -15.18 23.49 7.74
N ILE A 150 -16.39 22.91 7.74
CA ILE A 150 -17.57 23.55 8.32
C ILE A 150 -17.42 23.71 9.83
N TYR A 151 -16.97 22.66 10.53
CA TYR A 151 -16.78 22.69 11.97
C TYR A 151 -15.77 23.76 12.41
N LEU A 152 -14.66 23.93 11.69
CA LEU A 152 -13.66 24.95 12.01
C LEU A 152 -14.10 26.37 11.62
N ALA A 153 -15.03 26.51 10.69
CA ALA A 153 -15.52 27.80 10.22
C ALA A 153 -16.59 28.42 11.14
N VAL A 154 -17.28 27.61 11.95
CA VAL A 154 -18.34 28.02 12.90
C VAL A 154 -17.78 28.07 14.31
#